data_AF-A9DU75-F1
#
_entry.id   AF-A9DU75-F1
#
_cell.length_a   1.000
_cell.length_b   1.000
_cell.length_c   1.000
_cell.angle_alpha   90.00
_cell.angle_beta   90.00
_cell.angle_gamma   90.00
#
_symmetry.space_group_name_H-M   'P 1'
#
loop_
_entity.id
_entity.type
_entity.pdbx_description
1 polymer ?
#
loop_
_entity_poly.entity_id
_entity_poly.type
_entity_poly.pdbx_seq_one_letter_code
_entity_poly.pdbx_strand_id
1 'polypeptide(L)'
;MNPIKSQPDTIDNKYLSNYPITKIENINQLVNNWRKKTKPEFIKKYGELYPKTTNKNNMFETYLMERLDDDCFVLYCVYWKNQQM
;
A
#
# COMPACT_ATOMS: atom_id res chain seq x y z
N MET A 1 -30.02 -6.68 -5.10
CA MET A 1 -28.65 -6.18 -4.92
C MET A 1 -28.53 -4.87 -5.69
N ASN A 2 -28.31 -3.75 -5.02
CA ASN A 2 -28.04 -2.49 -5.70
C ASN A 2 -26.62 -2.56 -6.29
N PRO A 3 -26.38 -2.13 -7.54
CA PRO A 3 -25.03 -2.05 -8.07
C PRO A 3 -24.25 -1.04 -7.21
N ILE A 4 -23.18 -1.50 -6.57
CA ILE A 4 -22.20 -0.61 -5.95
C ILE A 4 -21.65 0.22 -7.10
N LYS A 5 -21.95 1.52 -7.13
CA LYS A 5 -21.27 2.46 -8.03
C LYS A 5 -19.79 2.46 -7.62
N SER A 6 -19.00 1.58 -8.22
CA SER A 6 -17.55 1.60 -8.12
C SER A 6 -17.11 2.91 -8.77
N GLN A 7 -16.71 3.88 -7.93
CA GLN A 7 -15.85 4.94 -8.42
C GLN A 7 -14.53 4.27 -8.84
N PRO A 8 -13.92 4.71 -9.95
CA PRO A 8 -12.57 4.27 -10.28
C PRO A 8 -11.63 4.72 -9.16
N ASP A 9 -10.83 3.80 -8.60
CA ASP A 9 -9.72 4.10 -7.68
C ASP A 9 -8.53 4.71 -8.47
N THR A 10 -8.81 5.65 -9.38
CA THR A 10 -7.82 6.24 -10.27
C THR A 10 -7.27 7.52 -9.65
N ILE A 11 -5.94 7.59 -9.56
CA ILE A 11 -5.24 8.82 -9.24
C ILE A 11 -5.00 9.63 -10.52
N ASP A 12 -5.26 10.93 -10.48
CA ASP A 12 -4.89 11.83 -11.59
C ASP A 12 -3.35 11.94 -11.65
N ASN A 13 -2.78 11.83 -12.84
CA ASN A 13 -1.34 11.88 -13.09
C ASN A 13 -0.64 13.10 -12.50
N LYS A 14 -1.33 14.25 -12.40
CA LYS A 14 -0.72 15.43 -11.78
C LYS A 14 -0.39 15.21 -10.29
N TYR A 15 -1.01 14.22 -9.65
CA TYR A 15 -0.73 13.84 -8.27
C TYR A 15 0.23 12.66 -8.16
N LEU A 16 0.51 11.91 -9.24
CA LEU A 16 1.46 10.79 -9.24
C LEU A 16 2.86 11.22 -8.79
N SER A 17 3.26 12.45 -9.13
CA SER A 17 4.51 13.07 -8.68
C SER A 17 4.59 13.26 -7.15
N ASN A 18 3.46 13.25 -6.44
CA ASN A 18 3.42 13.34 -4.98
C ASN A 18 3.69 11.99 -4.29
N TYR A 19 3.73 10.89 -5.03
CA TYR A 19 3.92 9.55 -4.48
C TYR A 19 5.33 9.04 -4.82
N PRO A 20 6.08 8.53 -3.82
CA PRO A 20 7.36 7.91 -4.09
C PRO A 20 7.15 6.58 -4.85
N ILE A 21 7.60 6.53 -6.09
CA ILE A 21 7.64 5.29 -6.87
C ILE A 21 8.82 4.45 -6.37
N THR A 22 8.55 3.19 -6.03
CA THR A 22 9.57 2.25 -5.58
C THR A 22 9.49 0.95 -6.38
N LYS A 23 10.64 0.29 -6.54
CA LYS A 23 10.69 -1.04 -7.15
C LYS A 23 10.15 -2.09 -6.18
N ILE A 24 9.55 -3.15 -6.72
CA ILE A 24 9.01 -4.27 -5.93
C ILE A 24 10.08 -4.87 -5.00
N GLU A 25 11.32 -5.02 -5.51
CA GLU A 25 12.45 -5.56 -4.74
C GLU A 25 12.77 -4.77 -3.46
N ASN A 26 12.44 -3.47 -3.43
CA ASN A 26 12.71 -2.58 -2.30
C ASN A 26 11.60 -2.56 -1.24
N ILE A 27 10.43 -3.15 -1.52
CA ILE A 27 9.26 -3.11 -0.62
C ILE A 27 9.61 -3.67 0.76
N ASN A 28 10.30 -4.82 0.82
CA ASN A 28 10.65 -5.45 2.09
C ASN A 28 11.56 -4.55 2.96
N GLN A 29 12.47 -3.80 2.34
CA GLN A 29 13.35 -2.88 3.05
C GLN A 29 12.57 -1.68 3.61
N LEU A 30 11.65 -1.10 2.83
CA LEU A 30 10.79 -0.01 3.26
C LEU A 30 9.90 -0.41 4.45
N VAL A 31 9.32 -1.61 4.39
CA VAL A 31 8.53 -2.19 5.50
C VAL A 31 9.38 -2.31 6.77
N ASN A 32 10.60 -2.85 6.66
CA ASN A 32 11.49 -3.01 7.80
C ASN A 32 11.91 -1.66 8.41
N ASN A 33 12.21 -0.67 7.56
CA ASN A 33 12.58 0.67 8.00
C ASN A 33 11.43 1.37 8.73
N TRP A 34 10.21 1.28 8.18
CA TRP A 34 9.03 1.82 8.82
C TRP A 34 8.79 1.17 10.18
N ARG A 35 8.87 -0.17 10.28
CA ARG A 35 8.70 -0.89 11.56
C ARG A 35 9.71 -0.45 12.60
N LYS A 36 10.99 -0.29 12.22
CA LYS A 36 12.02 0.20 13.14
C LYS A 36 11.70 1.60 13.66
N LYS A 37 11.24 2.49 12.77
CA LYS A 37 10.88 3.87 13.10
C LYS A 37 9.66 3.96 14.01
N THR A 38 8.61 3.20 13.74
CA THR A 38 7.32 3.31 14.45
C THR A 38 7.22 2.43 15.71
N LYS A 39 8.12 1.46 15.86
CA LYS A 39 8.17 0.56 17.03
C LYS A 39 8.11 1.28 18.39
N PRO A 40 8.87 2.35 18.66
CA PRO A 40 8.81 3.04 19.95
C PRO A 40 7.43 3.65 20.22
N GLU A 41 6.81 4.25 19.20
CA GLU A 41 5.50 4.89 19.30
C GLU A 41 4.39 3.86 19.54
N PHE A 42 4.44 2.72 18.85
CA PHE A 42 3.44 1.68 18.99
C PHE A 42 3.57 0.90 20.30
N ILE A 43 4.79 0.63 20.78
CA ILE A 43 4.98 0.04 22.11
C ILE A 43 4.42 0.97 23.18
N LYS A 44 4.66 2.29 23.07
CA LYS A 44 4.11 3.26 24.02
C LYS A 44 2.57 3.28 24.01
N LYS A 45 1.96 3.19 22.82
CA LYS A 45 0.51 3.31 22.66
C LYS A 45 -0.26 2.03 22.94
N TYR A 46 0.28 0.88 22.54
CA TYR A 46 -0.43 -0.40 22.55
C TYR A 46 0.22 -1.45 23.46
N GLY A 47 1.38 -1.17 24.07
CA GLY A 47 2.14 -2.12 24.87
C GLY A 47 2.89 -3.18 24.05
N GLU A 48 2.77 -3.14 22.71
CA GLU A 48 3.28 -4.14 21.80
C GLU A 48 3.58 -3.59 20.41
N LEU A 49 4.23 -4.41 19.57
CA LEU A 49 4.48 -4.07 18.18
C LEU A 49 3.18 -4.18 17.36
N TYR A 50 2.74 -3.08 16.76
CA TYR A 50 1.52 -2.98 15.94
C TYR A 50 1.86 -2.50 14.51
N PRO A 51 1.13 -2.94 13.46
CA PRO A 51 0.11 -3.99 13.48
C PRO A 51 0.73 -5.40 13.54
N LYS A 52 0.11 -6.30 14.32
CA LYS A 52 0.45 -7.73 14.37
C LYS A 52 -0.14 -8.47 13.17
N THR A 53 0.37 -8.17 11.99
CA THR A 53 -0.20 -8.76 10.79
C THR A 53 0.88 -9.09 9.77
N THR A 54 0.67 -10.24 9.13
CA THR A 54 1.36 -10.63 7.91
C THR A 54 0.76 -9.95 6.69
N ASN A 55 -0.46 -9.40 6.81
CA ASN A 55 -1.12 -8.65 5.75
C ASN A 55 -0.37 -7.34 5.46
N LYS A 56 0.27 -7.29 4.30
CA LYS A 56 1.09 -6.15 3.86
C LYS A 56 0.24 -4.90 3.63
N ASN A 57 -1.04 -5.09 3.28
CA ASN A 57 -1.96 -3.98 3.04
C ASN A 57 -2.39 -3.26 4.33
N ASN A 58 -2.27 -3.88 5.50
CA ASN A 58 -2.53 -3.23 6.78
C ASN A 58 -1.41 -2.25 7.17
N MET A 59 -0.26 -2.31 6.51
CA MET A 59 0.85 -1.38 6.70
C MET A 59 0.88 -0.32 5.60
N PHE A 60 0.76 -0.76 4.35
CA PHE A 60 0.73 0.10 3.17
C PHE A 60 -0.31 -0.42 2.19
N GLU A 61 -1.25 0.42 1.78
CA GLU A 61 -2.05 0.11 0.61
C GLU A 61 -1.12 -0.05 -0.60
N THR A 62 -1.15 -1.22 -1.22
CA THR A 62 -0.23 -1.58 -2.30
C THR A 62 -1.00 -1.63 -3.62
N TYR A 63 -0.49 -0.91 -4.62
CA TYR A 63 -1.06 -0.85 -5.96
C TYR A 63 0.00 -1.27 -7.00
N LEU A 64 -0.40 -2.02 -8.02
CA LEU A 64 0.38 -2.22 -9.24
C LEU A 64 0.00 -1.13 -10.22
N MET A 65 1.00 -0.52 -10.85
CA MET A 65 0.80 0.49 -11.87
C MET A 65 1.22 -0.07 -13.23
N GLU A 66 0.29 -0.09 -14.18
CA GLU A 66 0.53 -0.42 -15.58
C GLU A 66 0.43 0.84 -16.42
N ARG A 67 1.44 1.10 -17.26
CA ARG A 67 1.43 2.24 -18.17
C ARG A 67 0.76 1.83 -19.48
N LEU A 68 -0.31 2.51 -19.85
CA LEU A 68 -0.99 2.32 -21.14
C LEU A 68 -0.39 3.20 -22.23
N ASP A 69 -0.09 4.46 -21.90
CA ASP A 69 0.58 5.42 -22.79
C ASP A 69 1.36 6.47 -21.99
N ASP A 70 1.79 7.57 -22.62
CA ASP A 70 2.62 8.56 -21.96
C ASP A 70 1.95 9.25 -20.76
N ASP A 71 0.61 9.36 -20.80
CA ASP A 71 -0.24 10.08 -19.86
C ASP A 71 -1.36 9.21 -19.26
N CYS A 72 -1.35 7.89 -19.47
CA CYS A 72 -2.37 7.00 -18.94
C CYS A 72 -1.75 5.82 -18.18
N PHE A 73 -2.20 5.64 -16.94
CA PHE A 73 -1.84 4.53 -16.09
C PHE A 73 -3.09 3.85 -15.53
N VAL A 74 -3.03 2.53 -15.37
CA VAL A 74 -4.02 1.76 -14.63
C VAL A 74 -3.40 1.35 -13.30
N LEU A 75 -4.16 1.56 -12.22
CA LEU A 75 -3.80 1.09 -10.88
C LEU A 75 -4.64 -0.14 -10.51
N TYR A 76 -3.99 -1.20 -10.05
CA TYR A 76 -4.63 -2.39 -9.54
C TYR A 76 -4.30 -2.57 -8.07
N CYS A 77 -5.32 -2.60 -7.21
CA CYS A 77 -5.16 -2.98 -5.80
C CYS A 77 -4.54 -4.39 -5.71
N VAL A 78 -3.44 -4.52 -4.97
CA VAL A 78 -2.78 -5.82 -4.78
C VAL A 78 -3.45 -6.57 -3.64
N TYR A 79 -4.06 -7.70 -3.96
CA TYR A 79 -4.48 -8.68 -2.95
C TYR A 79 -3.43 -9.78 -2.85
N TRP A 80 -2.68 -9.78 -1.75
CA TRP A 80 -1.65 -10.77 -1.51
C TRP A 80 -2.27 -12.15 -1.21
N LYS A 81 -1.87 -13.18 -1.96
CA LYS A 81 -2.28 -14.57 -1.69
C LYS A 81 -1.90 -14.97 -0.26
N ASN A 82 -2.78 -15.71 0.40
CA ASN A 82 -2.62 -16.22 1.78
C ASN A 82 -2.51 -15.12 2.87
N GLN A 83 -3.05 -13.92 2.62
CA GLN A 83 -3.13 -12.84 3.62
C GLN A 83 -4.56 -12.52 4.08
N GLN A 84 -5.56 -13.23 3.55
CA GLN A 84 -6.91 -13.28 4.11
C GLN A 84 -6.96 -14.40 5.15
N MET A 85 -6.71 -14.05 6.42
CA MET A 85 -7.14 -14.80 7.60
C MET A 85 -7.66 -13.80 8.62
#